data_AF-A0A6F9XNT8-F1
#
_entry.id   AF-A0A6F9XNT8-F1
#
_cell.length_a   1.000
_cell.length_b   1.000
_cell.length_c   1.000
_cell.angle_alpha   90.00
_cell.angle_beta   90.00
_cell.angle_gamma   90.00
#
_symmetry.space_group_name_H-M   'P 1'
#
loop_
_entity.id
_entity.type
_entity.pdbx_description
1 polymer ?
#
loop_
_entity_poly.entity_id
_entity_poly.type
_entity_poly.pdbx_seq_one_letter_code
_entity_poly.pdbx_strand_id
1 'polypeptide(L)'
;MTNIPKNLIQTLNDHNIHTVILPNQDYSQAFEDIAEAFDDIVDDIKNNYFKTPTKKELKKTWIDSGLQNKQPYDEELCTHIYYRYCVHKELQNNANKFLTWLSSQSRFFTYIRLELNQSNQVIDIIEYHPTTNLRNTLLDNFDKK
;
A
#
# COMPACT_ATOMS: atom_id res chain seq x y z
N MET A 1 18.10 24.07 -4.80
CA MET A 1 17.21 22.89 -4.85
C MET A 1 18.11 21.66 -4.83
N THR A 2 18.31 21.10 -3.65
CA THR A 2 19.08 19.87 -3.45
C THR A 2 18.19 18.71 -3.84
N ASN A 3 18.40 18.20 -5.05
CA ASN A 3 17.68 17.04 -5.56
C ASN A 3 17.99 15.82 -4.69
N ILE A 4 16.97 14.99 -4.41
CA ILE A 4 17.19 13.62 -3.94
C ILE A 4 18.23 13.01 -4.87
N PRO A 5 19.33 12.43 -4.35
CA PRO A 5 20.35 11.84 -5.18
C PRO A 5 19.68 10.83 -6.13
N LYS A 6 19.76 11.05 -7.44
CA LYS A 6 19.09 10.18 -8.43
C LYS A 6 19.50 8.70 -8.27
N ASN A 7 20.72 8.47 -7.79
CA ASN A 7 21.21 7.14 -7.45
C ASN A 7 20.42 6.48 -6.32
N LEU A 8 19.92 7.22 -5.32
CA LEU A 8 19.13 6.64 -4.23
C LEU A 8 17.78 6.11 -4.72
N ILE A 9 17.02 6.93 -5.45
CA ILE A 9 15.71 6.51 -6.00
C ILE A 9 15.90 5.33 -6.96
N GLN A 10 16.90 5.39 -7.84
CA GLN A 10 17.20 4.30 -8.75
C GLN A 10 17.56 3.02 -7.99
N THR A 11 18.42 3.11 -6.98
CA THR A 11 18.82 1.94 -6.17
C THR A 11 17.62 1.33 -5.46
N LEU A 12 16.71 2.14 -4.90
CA LEU A 12 15.50 1.65 -4.25
C LEU A 12 14.58 0.93 -5.26
N ASN A 13 14.32 1.56 -6.40
CA ASN A 13 13.50 0.97 -7.46
C ASN A 13 14.10 -0.34 -8.00
N ASP A 14 15.42 -0.44 -8.15
CA ASP A 14 16.12 -1.65 -8.60
C ASP A 14 15.94 -2.83 -7.62
N HIS A 15 15.53 -2.57 -6.37
CA HIS A 15 15.22 -3.55 -5.34
C HIS A 15 13.71 -3.69 -5.09
N ASN A 16 12.85 -3.22 -6.01
CA ASN A 16 11.39 -3.18 -5.85
C ASN A 16 10.92 -2.39 -4.61
N ILE A 17 11.66 -1.36 -4.23
CA ILE A 17 11.26 -0.43 -3.17
C ILE A 17 10.71 0.83 -3.81
N HIS A 18 9.44 1.12 -3.59
CA HIS A 18 8.78 2.28 -4.16
C HIS A 18 9.06 3.54 -3.35
N THR A 19 9.28 4.66 -4.04
CA THR A 19 9.43 5.98 -3.43
C THR A 19 8.36 6.95 -3.89
N VAL A 20 7.68 7.60 -2.95
CA VAL A 20 6.67 8.63 -3.22
C VAL A 20 7.14 9.96 -2.66
N ILE A 21 7.31 10.95 -3.54
CA ILE A 21 7.80 12.28 -3.17
C ILE A 21 6.62 13.21 -2.87
N LEU A 22 6.59 13.78 -1.67
CA LEU A 22 5.58 14.76 -1.25
C LEU A 22 5.91 16.16 -1.81
N PRO A 23 4.88 16.98 -2.14
CA PRO A 23 3.46 16.79 -1.85
C PRO A 23 2.66 16.09 -2.96
N ASN A 24 3.28 15.59 -4.04
CA ASN A 24 2.55 15.02 -5.17
C ASN A 24 1.72 13.77 -4.80
N GLN A 25 2.13 13.01 -3.78
CA GLN A 25 1.38 11.86 -3.22
C GLN A 25 0.92 10.84 -4.27
N ASP A 26 1.73 10.61 -5.30
CA ASP A 26 1.42 9.65 -6.35
C ASP A 26 1.89 8.24 -5.95
N TYR A 27 0.96 7.45 -5.43
CA TYR A 27 1.18 6.04 -5.05
C TYR A 27 0.91 5.06 -6.19
N SER A 28 0.68 5.52 -7.43
CA SER A 28 0.27 4.65 -8.55
C SER A 28 1.22 3.46 -8.79
N GLN A 29 2.54 3.68 -8.67
CA GLN A 29 3.54 2.62 -8.83
C GLN A 29 3.54 1.61 -7.68
N ALA A 30 3.19 2.05 -6.47
CA ALA A 30 3.16 1.21 -5.27
C ALA A 30 1.79 0.59 -5.00
N PHE A 31 0.76 0.92 -5.79
CA PHE A 31 -0.62 0.60 -5.46
C PHE A 31 -0.87 -0.91 -5.39
N GLU A 32 -0.33 -1.68 -6.33
CA GLU A 32 -0.49 -3.14 -6.34
C GLU A 32 0.12 -3.76 -5.08
N ASP A 33 1.37 -3.42 -4.75
CA ASP A 33 2.05 -3.90 -3.55
C ASP A 33 1.29 -3.56 -2.27
N ILE A 34 0.75 -2.34 -2.16
CA ILE A 34 -0.04 -1.91 -1.00
C ILE A 34 -1.36 -2.69 -0.93
N ALA A 35 -2.03 -2.87 -2.07
CA ALA A 35 -3.32 -3.57 -2.14
C ALA A 35 -3.15 -5.05 -1.81
N GLU A 36 -2.17 -5.73 -2.41
CA GLU A 36 -1.85 -7.12 -2.12
C GLU A 36 -1.43 -7.32 -0.66
N ALA A 37 -0.59 -6.43 -0.11
CA ALA A 37 -0.22 -6.49 1.30
C ALA A 37 -1.42 -6.36 2.25
N PHE A 38 -2.45 -5.63 1.84
CA PHE A 38 -3.70 -5.53 2.60
C PHE A 38 -4.55 -6.80 2.45
N ASP A 39 -4.71 -7.31 1.23
CA ASP A 39 -5.48 -8.51 0.95
C ASP A 39 -4.89 -9.74 1.69
N ASP A 40 -3.56 -9.83 1.80
CA ASP A 40 -2.86 -10.89 2.53
C ASP A 40 -3.18 -10.95 4.02
N ILE A 41 -3.65 -9.85 4.61
CA ILE A 41 -3.93 -9.78 6.06
C ILE A 41 -5.42 -9.62 6.39
N VAL A 42 -6.27 -9.34 5.39
CA VAL A 42 -7.64 -8.87 5.59
C VAL A 42 -8.51 -9.85 6.39
N ASP A 43 -8.30 -11.15 6.18
CA ASP A 43 -9.07 -12.23 6.79
C ASP A 43 -8.53 -12.65 8.17
N ASP A 44 -7.25 -12.35 8.45
CA ASP A 44 -6.57 -12.80 9.68
C ASP A 44 -6.63 -11.77 10.82
N ILE A 45 -6.92 -10.50 10.51
CA ILE A 45 -6.90 -9.41 11.49
C ILE A 45 -8.28 -9.15 12.12
N LYS A 46 -8.33 -9.14 13.46
CA LYS A 46 -9.57 -8.84 14.20
C LYS A 46 -10.01 -7.38 14.09
N ASN A 47 -9.05 -6.45 14.03
CA ASN A 47 -9.29 -5.00 14.01
C ASN A 47 -8.85 -4.45 12.65
N ASN A 48 -9.62 -4.75 11.62
CA ASN A 48 -9.36 -4.26 10.27
C ASN A 48 -9.50 -2.73 10.20
N TYR A 49 -8.63 -2.07 9.43
CA TYR A 49 -8.67 -0.62 9.20
C TYR A 49 -9.97 -0.20 8.51
N PHE A 50 -10.44 -1.03 7.57
CA PHE A 50 -11.70 -0.81 6.89
C PHE A 50 -12.80 -1.64 7.55
N LYS A 51 -14.01 -1.07 7.56
CA LYS A 51 -15.19 -1.83 7.98
C LYS A 51 -15.45 -2.97 7.00
N THR A 52 -15.99 -4.07 7.50
CA THR A 52 -16.51 -5.14 6.65
C THR A 52 -17.60 -4.58 5.72
N PRO A 53 -17.55 -4.86 4.41
CA PRO A 53 -18.57 -4.39 3.48
C PRO A 53 -19.92 -5.04 3.79
N THR A 54 -20.99 -4.26 3.65
CA THR A 54 -22.35 -4.79 3.68
C THR A 54 -22.69 -5.46 2.35
N LYS A 55 -23.64 -6.40 2.34
CA LYS A 55 -24.16 -7.00 1.10
C LYS A 55 -24.65 -5.96 0.08
N LYS A 56 -25.18 -4.82 0.54
CA LYS A 56 -25.60 -3.72 -0.34
C LYS A 56 -24.41 -3.05 -1.02
N GLU A 57 -23.31 -2.84 -0.28
CA GLU A 57 -22.08 -2.29 -0.83
C GLU A 57 -21.43 -3.26 -1.81
N LEU A 58 -21.36 -4.56 -1.49
CA LEU A 58 -20.83 -5.58 -2.42
C LEU A 58 -21.62 -5.64 -3.73
N LYS A 59 -22.96 -5.61 -3.67
CA LYS A 59 -23.80 -5.54 -4.88
C LYS A 59 -23.56 -4.26 -5.68
N LYS A 60 -23.32 -3.13 -5.01
CA LYS A 60 -22.96 -1.89 -5.69
C LYS A 60 -21.59 -2.01 -6.37
N THR A 61 -20.59 -2.53 -5.67
CA THR A 61 -19.26 -2.81 -6.22
C THR A 61 -19.34 -3.72 -7.45
N TRP A 62 -20.19 -4.75 -7.40
CA TRP A 62 -20.42 -5.62 -8.55
C TRP A 62 -20.91 -4.86 -9.77
N ILE A 63 -21.95 -4.04 -9.60
CA ILE A 63 -22.55 -3.25 -10.68
C ILE A 63 -21.53 -2.25 -11.24
N ASP A 64 -20.81 -1.56 -10.34
CA ASP A 64 -19.84 -0.53 -10.70
C ASP A 64 -18.60 -1.13 -11.39
N SER A 65 -18.26 -2.39 -11.12
CA SER A 65 -17.17 -3.11 -11.79
C SER A 65 -17.46 -3.46 -13.27
N GLY A 66 -18.74 -3.47 -13.67
CA GLY A 66 -19.18 -3.88 -15.00
C GLY A 66 -19.07 -5.38 -15.29
N LEU A 67 -18.78 -6.19 -14.27
CA LEU A 67 -18.64 -7.65 -14.40
C LEU A 67 -19.98 -8.39 -14.53
N GLN A 68 -21.12 -7.74 -14.24
CA GLN A 68 -22.44 -8.40 -14.28
C GLN A 68 -22.81 -8.98 -15.65
N ASN A 69 -22.20 -8.50 -16.74
CA ASN A 69 -22.44 -8.99 -18.09
C ASN A 69 -21.43 -10.05 -18.54
N LYS A 70 -20.41 -10.35 -17.71
CA LYS A 70 -19.30 -11.25 -18.04
C LYS A 70 -19.35 -12.55 -17.24
N GLN A 71 -19.85 -12.51 -16.01
CA GLN A 71 -19.90 -13.67 -15.12
C GLN A 71 -21.00 -13.52 -14.04
N PRO A 72 -21.40 -14.62 -13.35
CA PRO A 72 -22.30 -14.55 -12.20
C PRO A 72 -21.71 -13.76 -11.03
N TYR A 73 -22.57 -13.27 -10.13
CA TYR A 73 -22.14 -12.59 -8.91
C TYR A 73 -21.23 -13.48 -8.06
N ASP A 74 -20.09 -12.92 -7.69
CA ASP A 74 -19.07 -13.55 -6.85
C ASP A 74 -18.79 -12.63 -5.65
N GLU A 75 -19.15 -13.10 -4.46
CA GLU A 75 -19.03 -12.30 -3.23
C GLU A 75 -17.58 -12.07 -2.80
N GLU A 76 -16.71 -13.05 -3.03
CA GLU A 76 -15.29 -12.98 -2.70
C GLU A 76 -14.58 -11.97 -3.61
N LEU A 77 -14.82 -12.08 -4.92
CA LEU A 77 -14.30 -11.12 -5.89
C LEU A 77 -14.84 -9.71 -5.62
N CYS A 78 -16.11 -9.55 -5.28
CA CYS A 78 -16.66 -8.25 -4.89
C CYS A 78 -15.99 -7.66 -3.64
N THR A 79 -15.66 -8.51 -2.68
CA THR A 79 -15.01 -8.09 -1.44
C THR A 79 -13.59 -7.60 -1.71
N HIS A 80 -12.83 -8.34 -2.51
CA HIS A 80 -11.51 -7.93 -2.97
C HIS A 80 -11.56 -6.58 -3.72
N ILE A 81 -12.46 -6.44 -4.70
CA ILE A 81 -12.64 -5.19 -5.44
C ILE A 81 -13.03 -4.03 -4.50
N TYR A 82 -13.93 -4.28 -3.54
CA TYR A 82 -14.35 -3.26 -2.55
C TYR A 82 -13.16 -2.74 -1.75
N TYR A 83 -12.33 -3.64 -1.22
CA TYR A 83 -11.18 -3.24 -0.42
C TYR A 83 -10.12 -2.51 -1.25
N ARG A 84 -9.88 -2.92 -2.50
CA ARG A 84 -8.99 -2.17 -3.41
C ARG A 84 -9.48 -0.74 -3.66
N TYR A 85 -10.79 -0.52 -3.78
CA TYR A 85 -11.35 0.83 -3.83
C TYR A 85 -11.14 1.61 -2.53
N CYS A 86 -11.30 0.96 -1.37
CA CYS A 86 -11.02 1.58 -0.07
C CYS A 86 -9.56 1.99 0.07
N VAL A 87 -8.62 1.10 -0.28
CA VAL A 87 -7.16 1.37 -0.29
C VAL A 87 -6.87 2.57 -1.18
N HIS A 88 -7.34 2.57 -2.42
CA HIS A 88 -7.11 3.67 -3.37
C HIS A 88 -7.58 5.02 -2.80
N LYS A 89 -8.79 5.05 -2.24
CA LYS A 89 -9.36 6.24 -1.62
C LYS A 89 -8.57 6.69 -0.40
N GLU A 90 -8.10 5.75 0.42
CA GLU A 90 -7.35 6.09 1.63
C GLU A 90 -5.96 6.63 1.32
N LEU A 91 -5.31 6.15 0.26
CA LEU A 91 -4.04 6.71 -0.24
C LEU A 91 -4.19 8.17 -0.72
N GLN A 92 -5.37 8.58 -1.18
CA GLN A 92 -5.63 9.97 -1.56
C GLN A 92 -5.90 10.88 -0.36
N ASN A 93 -6.46 10.34 0.73
CA ASN A 93 -6.97 11.17 1.83
C ASN A 93 -6.12 11.10 3.11
N ASN A 94 -5.60 9.92 3.46
CA ASN A 94 -4.93 9.65 4.74
C ASN A 94 -3.77 8.65 4.59
N ALA A 95 -3.01 8.68 3.48
CA ALA A 95 -1.99 7.68 3.17
C ALA A 95 -1.06 7.35 4.35
N ASN A 96 -0.50 8.36 5.02
CA ASN A 96 0.42 8.13 6.15
C ASN A 96 -0.20 7.27 7.26
N LYS A 97 -1.45 7.57 7.65
CA LYS A 97 -2.13 6.85 8.72
C LYS A 97 -2.40 5.40 8.32
N PHE A 98 -2.90 5.20 7.11
CA PHE A 98 -3.20 3.88 6.58
C PHE A 98 -1.94 3.03 6.38
N LEU A 99 -0.89 3.57 5.76
CA LEU A 99 0.36 2.87 5.50
C LEU A 99 1.12 2.53 6.79
N THR A 100 1.08 3.43 7.79
CA THR A 100 1.61 3.14 9.13
C THR A 100 0.87 1.98 9.78
N TRP A 101 -0.47 1.97 9.69
CA TRP A 101 -1.26 0.86 10.19
C TRP A 101 -0.93 -0.44 9.45
N LEU A 102 -0.90 -0.44 8.12
CA LEU A 102 -0.64 -1.62 7.31
C LEU A 102 0.73 -2.24 7.65
N SER A 103 1.77 -1.40 7.76
CA SER A 103 3.11 -1.85 8.16
C SER A 103 3.18 -2.39 9.58
N SER A 104 2.29 -1.96 10.48
CA SER A 104 2.20 -2.52 11.83
C SER A 104 1.47 -3.88 11.90
N GLN A 105 0.66 -4.21 10.87
CA GLN A 105 -0.14 -5.43 10.83
C GLN A 105 0.49 -6.52 9.95
N SER A 106 1.07 -6.13 8.80
CA SER A 106 1.68 -7.07 7.85
C SER A 106 3.18 -7.17 8.08
N ARG A 107 3.66 -8.40 8.36
CA ARG A 107 5.10 -8.68 8.48
C ARG A 107 5.86 -8.55 7.15
N PHE A 108 5.14 -8.58 6.03
CA PHE A 108 5.70 -8.54 4.68
C PHE A 108 5.72 -7.13 4.09
N PHE A 109 5.06 -6.17 4.73
CA PHE A 109 4.93 -4.80 4.25
C PHE A 109 5.66 -3.82 5.17
N THR A 110 6.51 -2.97 4.58
CA THR A 110 7.20 -1.90 5.30
C THR A 110 6.86 -0.55 4.71
N TYR A 111 6.53 0.38 5.61
CA TYR A 111 6.35 1.80 5.30
C TYR A 111 7.25 2.66 6.18
N ILE A 112 8.03 3.54 5.54
CA ILE A 112 8.87 4.51 6.22
C ILE A 112 8.64 5.89 5.62
N ARG A 113 8.38 6.88 6.48
CA ARG A 113 8.39 8.29 6.10
C ARG A 113 9.72 8.91 6.50
N LEU A 114 10.46 9.45 5.52
CA LEU A 114 11.73 10.13 5.73
C LEU A 114 11.59 11.63 5.45
N GLU A 115 12.04 12.43 6.41
CA GLU A 115 12.22 13.87 6.24
C GLU A 115 13.68 14.15 5.85
N LEU A 116 13.88 14.67 4.65
CA LEU A 116 15.20 15.05 4.16
C LEU A 116 15.51 16.50 4.55
N ASN A 117 16.13 16.66 5.71
CA ASN A 117 16.52 17.95 6.29
C ASN A 117 17.33 18.85 5.34
N GLN A 118 18.06 18.26 4.38
CA GLN A 118 18.89 19.00 3.42
C GLN A 118 18.11 19.55 2.21
N SER A 119 16.89 19.07 1.95
CA SER A 119 16.08 19.49 0.80
C SER A 119 14.67 19.96 1.17
N ASN A 120 14.30 19.92 2.46
CA ASN A 120 12.92 20.12 2.94
C ASN A 120 11.90 19.24 2.19
N GLN A 121 12.34 18.07 1.72
CA GLN A 121 11.48 17.11 1.05
C GLN A 121 11.12 15.99 2.01
N VAL A 122 9.90 15.49 1.86
CA VAL A 122 9.44 14.30 2.56
C VAL A 122 9.24 13.20 1.54
N ILE A 123 9.74 12.01 1.85
CA ILE A 123 9.64 10.83 0.99
C ILE A 123 8.97 9.73 1.79
N ASP A 124 7.97 9.12 1.19
CA ASP A 124 7.41 7.87 1.64
C ASP A 124 8.10 6.72 0.90
N ILE A 125 8.57 5.73 1.65
CA ILE A 125 9.24 4.52 1.15
C ILE A 125 8.34 3.34 1.48
N ILE A 126 8.07 2.51 0.47
CA ILE A 126 7.16 1.37 0.53
C ILE A 126 7.87 0.13 -0.03
N GLU A 127 7.85 -0.95 0.72
CA GLU A 127 8.44 -2.25 0.35
C GLU A 127 7.45 -3.37 0.70
N TYR A 128 7.26 -4.32 -0.21
CA TYR A 128 6.41 -5.49 -0.02
C TYR A 128 7.09 -6.76 -0.56
N HIS A 129 7.19 -7.80 0.27
CA HIS A 129 7.78 -9.09 -0.12
C HIS A 129 6.94 -10.28 0.36
N PRO A 130 5.94 -10.75 -0.42
CA PRO A 130 5.01 -11.79 0.01
C PRO A 130 5.61 -13.20 0.14
N THR A 131 6.72 -13.48 -0.54
CA THR A 131 7.24 -14.85 -0.73
C THR A 131 8.59 -15.12 -0.08
N THR A 132 9.18 -14.11 0.54
CA THR A 132 10.47 -14.26 1.19
C THR A 132 10.23 -14.26 2.70
N ASN A 133 10.65 -15.31 3.40
CA ASN A 133 10.80 -15.28 4.87
C ASN A 133 11.90 -14.27 5.31
N LEU A 134 12.28 -13.33 4.43
CA LEU A 134 13.26 -12.30 4.67
C LEU A 134 12.54 -11.18 5.43
N ARG A 135 13.16 -10.75 6.53
CA ARG A 135 12.83 -9.44 7.10
C ARG A 135 13.02 -8.40 5.98
N ASN A 136 12.06 -7.48 5.86
CA ASN A 136 12.12 -6.36 4.94
C ASN A 136 13.49 -5.68 4.99
N THR A 137 14.13 -5.54 3.83
CA THR A 137 15.51 -5.09 3.67
C THR A 137 15.72 -3.67 4.21
N LEU A 138 14.66 -2.86 4.25
CA LEU A 138 14.68 -1.54 4.86
C LEU A 138 15.12 -1.57 6.34
N LEU A 139 14.73 -2.57 7.13
CA LEU A 139 15.09 -2.64 8.55
C LEU A 139 16.58 -2.95 8.78
N ASP A 140 17.19 -3.77 7.92
CA ASP A 140 18.59 -4.21 8.09
C ASP A 140 19.62 -3.08 7.89
N ASN A 141 19.25 -2.00 7.19
CA ASN A 141 20.11 -0.85 6.95
C ASN A 141 19.95 0.31 7.96
N PHE A 142 18.87 0.35 8.73
CA PHE A 142 18.67 1.37 9.77
C PHE A 142 19.12 0.92 11.17
N ASP A 143 19.24 -0.39 11.43
CA ASP A 143 19.77 -0.95 12.69
C ASP A 143 21.31 -0.94 12.78
N LYS A 144 22.03 -0.53 11.71
CA LYS A 144 23.50 -0.42 11.68
C LYS A 144 23.99 1.03 11.83
N LYS A 145 23.49 1.75 12.83
CA LYS A 145 24.10 3.01 13.29
C LYS A 145 24.49 2.94 14.76
#